data_AF-A0A1M6MMH2-F1
#
_entry.id   AF-A0A1M6MMH2-F1
#
_cell.length_a   1.000
_cell.length_b   1.000
_cell.length_c   1.000
_cell.angle_alpha   90.00
_cell.angle_beta   90.00
_cell.angle_gamma   90.00
#
_symmetry.space_group_name_H-M   'P 1'
#
loop_
_entity.id
_entity.type
_entity.pdbx_description
1 polymer ?
#
loop_
_entity_poly.entity_id
_entity_poly.type
_entity_poly.pdbx_seq_one_letter_code
_entity_poly.pdbx_strand_id
1 'polypeptide(L)' 'MTLFNKNGKMYKELNLKDQINVLEEDKLIELLASNPMLLKRPILTNFKDKVLVGFKEKEYLSL' A
#
# COMPACT_ATOMS: atom_id res chain seq x y z
N MET A 1 -5.26 5.31 2.64
CA MET A 1 -5.25 3.82 2.61
C MET A 1 -5.02 3.21 1.21
N THR A 2 -4.01 3.68 0.45
CA THR A 2 -3.73 3.24 -0.96
C THR A 2 -2.50 2.32 -1.08
N LEU A 3 -2.03 1.78 0.04
CA LEU A 3 -0.76 1.05 0.14
C LEU A 3 -0.83 -0.41 -0.30
N PHE A 4 -2.03 -0.98 -0.46
CA PHE A 4 -2.20 -2.40 -0.75
C PHE A 4 -2.11 -2.72 -2.25
N ASN A 5 -1.43 -3.81 -2.58
CA ASN A 5 -1.36 -4.42 -3.89
C ASN A 5 -2.66 -5.22 -4.17
N LYS A 6 -3.69 -4.51 -4.63
CA LYS A 6 -5.03 -5.07 -4.93
C LYS A 6 -5.02 -6.18 -6.00
N ASN A 7 -3.98 -6.22 -6.84
CA ASN A 7 -3.82 -7.22 -7.89
C ASN A 7 -2.99 -8.44 -7.43
N GLY A 8 -2.39 -8.38 -6.24
CA GLY A 8 -1.59 -9.46 -5.70
C GLY A 8 -2.43 -10.70 -5.37
N LYS A 9 -1.85 -11.88 -5.61
CA LYS A 9 -2.48 -13.17 -5.25
C LYS A 9 -2.88 -13.20 -3.77
N MET A 10 -2.00 -12.72 -2.90
CA MET A 10 -2.22 -12.69 -1.45
C MET A 10 -3.36 -11.74 -1.02
N TYR A 11 -3.61 -10.67 -1.78
CA TYR A 11 -4.75 -9.78 -1.52
C TYR A 11 -6.09 -10.50 -1.73
N LYS A 12 -6.14 -11.39 -2.74
CA LYS A 12 -7.32 -12.20 -3.04
C LYS A 12 -7.45 -13.39 -2.08
N GLU A 13 -6.36 -14.09 -1.78
CA GLU A 13 -6.37 -15.25 -0.90
C GLU A 13 -6.77 -14.91 0.54
N LEU A 14 -6.36 -13.75 1.04
CA LEU A 14 -6.70 -13.29 2.39
C LEU A 14 -8.05 -12.55 2.46
N ASN A 15 -8.81 -12.46 1.36
CA ASN A 15 -10.04 -11.65 1.25
C ASN A 15 -9.88 -10.24 1.83
N LEU A 16 -8.72 -9.63 1.56
CA LEU A 16 -8.35 -8.37 2.19
C LEU A 16 -9.24 -7.21 1.78
N LYS A 17 -9.96 -7.34 0.66
CA LYS A 17 -10.96 -6.35 0.24
C LYS A 17 -12.03 -6.12 1.31
N ASP A 18 -12.48 -7.17 1.98
CA ASP A 18 -13.54 -7.07 3.00
C ASP A 18 -12.95 -6.65 4.34
N GLN A 19 -11.76 -7.16 4.67
CA GLN A 19 -11.07 -6.83 5.92
C GLN A 19 -10.58 -5.38 5.97
N ILE A 20 -10.07 -4.82 4.88
CA ILE A 20 -9.57 -3.44 4.82
C ILE A 20 -10.66 -2.40 5.11
N ASN A 21 -11.94 -2.74 4.87
CA ASN A 21 -13.05 -1.83 5.19
C ASN A 21 -13.52 -1.92 6.65
N VAL A 22 -13.08 -2.96 7.38
CA VAL A 22 -13.55 -3.28 8.74
C VAL A 22 -12.44 -3.14 9.78
N LEU A 23 -11.20 -3.44 9.41
CA LEU A 23 -10.04 -3.37 10.29
C LEU A 23 -9.61 -1.94 10.55
N GLU A 24 -9.17 -1.69 11.78
CA GLU A 24 -8.54 -0.42 12.14
C GLU A 24 -7.15 -0.27 11.52
N GLU A 25 -6.72 0.98 11.40
CA GLU A 25 -5.50 1.36 10.69
C GLU A 25 -4.25 0.69 11.28
N ASP A 26 -4.16 0.56 12.61
CA ASP A 26 -3.04 -0.11 13.29
C ASP A 26 -2.91 -1.59 12.88
N LYS A 27 -4.03 -2.31 12.81
CA LYS A 27 -4.02 -3.71 12.37
C LYS A 27 -3.63 -3.86 10.91
N LEU A 28 -4.01 -2.89 10.07
CA LEU A 28 -3.59 -2.86 8.67
C LEU A 28 -2.09 -2.61 8.53
N ILE A 29 -1.52 -1.77 9.40
CA ILE A 29 -0.06 -1.54 9.46
C ILE A 29 0.66 -2.81 9.91
N GLU A 30 0.21 -3.48 10.97
CA GLU A 30 0.76 -4.76 11.42
C GLU A 30 0.71 -5.83 10.31
N LEU A 31 -0.40 -5.90 9.58
CA LEU A 31 -0.56 -6.82 8.47
C LEU A 31 0.41 -6.51 7.32
N LEU A 32 0.59 -5.23 6.98
CA LEU A 32 1.54 -4.80 5.95
C LEU A 32 2.99 -5.09 6.37
N ALA A 33 3.33 -4.88 7.64
CA ALA A 33 4.65 -5.18 8.20
C ALA A 33 4.93 -6.69 8.20
N SER A 34 3.92 -7.50 8.52
CA SER A 34 4.01 -8.96 8.49
C SER A 34 4.11 -9.51 7.07
N ASN A 35 3.52 -8.82 6.09
CA ASN A 35 3.40 -9.29 4.70
C ASN A 35 3.78 -8.20 3.68
N PRO A 36 5.10 -7.95 3.46
CA PRO A 36 5.57 -6.90 2.55
C PRO A 36 5.24 -7.15 1.06
N MET A 37 4.68 -8.30 0.70
CA MET A 37 4.12 -8.57 -0.64
C MET A 37 2.76 -7.90 -0.86
N LEU A 38 2.05 -7.55 0.23
CA LEU A 38 0.82 -6.78 0.17
C LEU A 38 1.08 -5.31 -0.13
N LEU A 39 2.30 -4.82 0.02
CA LEU A 39 2.65 -3.44 -0.34
C LEU A 39 2.67 -3.22 -1.84
N LYS A 40 2.03 -2.12 -2.28
CA LYS A 40 2.03 -1.65 -3.65
C LYS A 40 3.41 -1.08 -3.99
N ARG A 41 3.91 -1.37 -5.19
CA ARG A 41 5.26 -1.01 -5.67
C ARG A 41 5.17 -0.27 -7.00
N PRO A 42 6.12 0.61 -7.37
CA PRO A 42 7.28 1.07 -6.59
C PRO A 42 6.89 1.98 -5.41
N ILE A 43 7.77 2.09 -4.41
CA ILE A 43 7.63 3.02 -3.28
C ILE A 43 8.80 4.00 -3.37
N LEU A 44 8.50 5.29 -3.45
CA LEU A 44 9.50 6.35 -3.50
C LEU A 44 9.43 7.14 -2.19
N THR A 45 10.51 7.07 -1.42
CA THR A 45 10.67 7.74 -0.13
C THR A 45 12.00 8.49 -0.17
N ASN A 46 11.99 9.83 -0.07
CA ASN A 46 13.15 10.74 0.18
C ASN A 46 13.01 12.16 -0.43
N PHE A 47 11.80 12.70 -0.60
CA PHE A 47 11.65 14.09 -1.07
C PHE A 47 10.93 14.92 -0.01
N LYS A 48 11.69 15.63 0.85
CA LYS A 48 11.22 16.69 1.76
C LYS A 48 9.83 16.42 2.36
N ASP A 49 9.65 15.24 2.98
CA ASP A 49 8.42 14.79 3.65
C ASP A 49 7.30 14.16 2.78
N LYS A 50 7.56 13.85 1.51
CA LYS A 50 6.61 13.11 0.64
C LYS A 50 7.01 11.65 0.42
N VAL A 51 6.00 10.79 0.51
CA VAL A 51 6.06 9.37 0.13
C VAL A 51 5.13 9.13 -1.05
N LEU A 52 5.69 8.65 -2.17
CA LEU A 52 4.90 8.24 -3.33
C LEU A 52 4.77 6.73 -3.36
N VAL A 53 3.55 6.23 -3.57
CA VAL A 53 3.26 4.80 -3.62
C VAL A 53 2.56 4.43 -4.92
N GLY A 54 3.24 3.57 -5.68
CA GLY A 54 2.91 3.28 -7.07
C GLY A 54 3.45 4.35 -8.02
N PHE A 55 3.49 4.01 -9.30
CA PHE A 55 3.87 4.98 -10.33
C PHE A 55 2.65 5.83 -10.71
N LYS A 56 2.79 7.14 -10.51
CA LYS A 56 1.83 8.15 -10.96
C LYS A 56 2.60 9.31 -11.56
N GLU A 57 2.54 9.44 -12.87
CA GLU A 57 3.30 10.45 -13.62
C GLU A 57 3.14 11.86 -13.07
N LYS A 58 1.92 12.31 -12.78
CA LYS A 58 1.65 13.64 -12.20
C LYS A 58 2.34 13.88 -10.85
N GLU A 59 2.40 12.85 -9.99
CA GLU A 59 3.04 12.96 -8.69
C GLU A 59 4.56 12.96 -8.82
N TYR A 60 5.11 12.21 -9.78
CA TYR A 60 6.53 12.17 -10.09
C TYR A 60 7.03 13.45 -10.78
N LEU A 61 6.24 14.05 -11.66
CA LEU A 61 6.54 15.34 -12.30
C LEU A 61 6.46 16.52 -11.34
N SER A 62 5.74 16.35 -10.23
CA SER A 62 5.56 17.36 -9.17
C SER A 62 6.55 17.18 -8.00
N LEU A 63 7.51 16.26 -8.12
CA LEU A 63 8.65 16.13 -7.20
C LEU A 63 9.66 17.28 -7.37
#